data_AF-C8XE59-F1
#
_entry.id   AF-C8XE59-F1
#
_cell.length_a   1.000
_cell.length_b   1.000
_cell.length_c   1.000
_cell.angle_alpha   90.00
_cell.angle_beta   90.00
_cell.angle_gamma   90.00
#
_symmetry.space_group_name_H-M   'P 1'
#
loop_
_entity.id
_entity.type
_entity.pdbx_description
1 polymer ?
#
loop_
_entity_poly.entity_id
_entity_poly.type
_entity_poly.pdbx_seq_one_letter_code
_entity_poly.pdbx_strand_id
1 'polypeptide(L)'
;MARIEVLLPQWGMGMSEGTIIEWHKAVGDSVTEDEPLAEVEAEKVEETLEAPATGTLTEILIPADQTVEVRTVVAIIETTD
;
A
#
# COMPACT_ATOMS: atom_id res chain seq x y z
N MET A 1 -1.46 -4.39 -19.75
CA MET A 1 -0.65 -3.62 -18.78
C MET A 1 -1.36 -2.33 -18.41
N ALA A 2 -2.09 -2.36 -17.29
CA ALA A 2 -2.69 -1.19 -16.68
C ALA A 2 -1.92 -0.84 -15.39
N ARG A 3 -1.80 0.45 -15.07
CA ARG A 3 -1.21 0.91 -13.81
C ARG A 3 -2.32 1.08 -12.80
N ILE A 4 -2.21 0.39 -11.68
CA ILE A 4 -3.13 0.42 -10.56
C ILE A 4 -2.44 1.17 -9.43
N GLU A 5 -3.11 2.24 -8.99
CA GLU A 5 -2.68 3.05 -7.85
C GLU A 5 -3.07 2.32 -6.56
N VAL A 6 -2.09 2.04 -5.71
CA VAL A 6 -2.31 1.52 -4.36
C VAL A 6 -2.58 2.73 -3.48
N LEU A 7 -3.81 2.82 -2.99
CA LEU A 7 -4.25 3.89 -2.10
C LEU A 7 -4.16 3.41 -0.66
N LEU A 8 -3.80 4.29 0.27
CA LEU A 8 -3.97 4.02 1.70
C LEU A 8 -5.48 3.91 2.00
N PRO A 9 -6.00 2.73 2.40
CA PRO A 9 -7.41 2.59 2.71
C PRO A 9 -7.74 3.26 4.05
N GLN A 10 -9.04 3.44 4.28
CA GLN A 10 -9.55 3.91 5.55
C GLN A 10 -10.16 2.71 6.30
N TRP A 11 -9.42 2.12 7.24
CA TRP A 11 -9.89 0.97 8.02
C TRP A 11 -10.94 1.37 9.09
N GLY A 12 -10.86 2.58 9.63
CA GLY A 12 -11.76 3.08 10.68
C GLY A 12 -12.45 4.41 10.34
N MET A 13 -13.67 4.63 10.86
CA MET A 13 -14.39 5.90 10.66
C MET A 13 -13.64 7.14 11.20
N GLY A 14 -12.69 6.97 12.13
CA GLY A 14 -11.84 8.02 12.66
C GLY A 14 -10.48 8.19 11.96
N MET A 15 -10.10 7.24 11.11
CA MET A 15 -8.77 7.24 10.48
C MET A 15 -8.69 8.34 9.43
N SER A 16 -7.78 9.30 9.66
CA SER A 16 -7.48 10.40 8.73
C SER A 16 -6.10 10.27 8.08
N GLU A 17 -5.17 9.59 8.76
CA GLU A 17 -3.80 9.36 8.32
C GLU A 17 -3.32 7.99 8.82
N GLY A 18 -2.25 7.48 8.20
CA GLY A 18 -1.57 6.25 8.59
C GLY A 18 -0.07 6.34 8.31
N THR A 19 0.73 5.65 9.10
CA THR A 19 2.19 5.62 8.97
C THR A 19 2.64 4.27 8.44
N ILE A 20 3.37 4.25 7.33
CA ILE A 20 3.92 2.99 6.80
C ILE A 20 5.08 2.56 7.70
N ILE A 21 4.95 1.40 8.34
CA ILE A 21 5.96 0.86 9.26
C ILE A 21 7.03 0.09 8.48
N GLU A 22 6.60 -0.83 7.61
CA GLU A 22 7.50 -1.68 6.85
C GLU A 22 6.88 -2.06 5.50
N TRP A 23 7.70 -2.15 4.47
CA TRP A 23 7.31 -2.74 3.18
C TRP A 23 7.76 -4.21 3.14
N HIS A 24 6.83 -5.13 2.92
CA HIS A 24 7.12 -6.55 2.69
C HIS A 24 7.49 -6.86 1.23
N LYS A 25 7.27 -5.90 0.33
CA LYS A 25 7.56 -5.99 -1.10
C LYS A 25 8.45 -4.86 -1.56
N ALA A 26 9.34 -5.14 -2.51
CA ALA A 26 10.20 -4.15 -3.15
C ALA A 26 9.77 -3.86 -4.59
N VAL A 27 10.22 -2.72 -5.11
CA VAL A 27 10.05 -2.39 -6.53
C VAL A 27 10.70 -3.47 -7.40
N GLY A 28 9.92 -4.03 -8.33
CA GLY A 28 10.28 -5.14 -9.19
C GLY A 28 9.71 -6.49 -8.75
N ASP A 29 9.14 -6.59 -7.54
CA ASP A 29 8.55 -7.83 -7.05
C ASP A 29 7.16 -8.09 -7.63
N SER A 30 6.86 -9.37 -7.87
CA SER A 30 5.50 -9.81 -8.19
C SER A 30 4.62 -9.80 -6.95
N VAL A 31 3.39 -9.31 -7.12
CA VAL A 31 2.35 -9.21 -6.10
C VAL A 31 1.05 -9.82 -6.62
N THR A 32 0.30 -10.46 -5.74
CA THR A 32 -1.00 -11.05 -6.03
C THR A 32 -2.09 -10.19 -5.39
N GLU A 33 -3.27 -10.12 -5.99
CA GLU A 33 -4.45 -9.53 -5.34
C GLU A 33 -4.65 -10.13 -3.93
N ASP A 34 -5.00 -9.28 -2.97
CA ASP A 34 -5.13 -9.61 -1.54
C ASP A 34 -3.82 -10.05 -0.84
N GLU A 35 -2.65 -9.89 -1.49
CA GLU A 35 -1.35 -10.17 -0.88
C GLU A 35 -0.85 -8.98 -0.03
N PRO A 36 -0.25 -9.22 1.15
CA PRO A 36 0.31 -8.15 1.99
C PRO A 36 1.50 -7.45 1.31
N LEU A 37 1.40 -6.12 1.17
CA LEU A 37 2.43 -5.25 0.61
C LEU A 37 3.26 -4.55 1.67
N ALA A 38 2.60 -4.01 2.69
CA ALA A 38 3.21 -3.21 3.74
C ALA A 38 2.38 -3.24 5.03
N GLU A 39 3.03 -2.97 6.16
CA GLU A 39 2.36 -2.69 7.43
C GLU A 39 2.14 -1.18 7.58
N VAL A 40 0.94 -0.82 8.05
CA VAL A 40 0.56 0.56 8.34
C VAL A 40 0.05 0.65 9.77
N GLU A 41 0.56 1.61 10.53
CA GLU A 41 0.03 1.95 11.85
C GLU A 41 -0.89 3.18 11.75
N ALA A 42 -2.12 3.05 12.25
CA ALA A 42 -3.08 4.14 12.34
C ALA A 42 -3.79 4.12 13.70
N GLU A 43 -3.84 5.25 14.40
CA GLU A 43 -4.47 5.38 15.74
C GLU A 43 -4.04 4.30 16.77
N LYS A 44 -2.77 3.84 16.71
CA LYS A 44 -2.21 2.74 17.52
C LYS A 44 -2.80 1.35 17.22
N VAL A 45 -3.32 1.17 16.01
CA VAL A 45 -3.72 -0.11 15.45
C VAL A 45 -2.82 -0.39 14.26
N GLU A 46 -2.26 -1.58 14.21
CA GLU A 46 -1.47 -2.07 13.08
C GLU A 46 -2.43 -2.76 12.10
N GLU A 47 -2.41 -2.31 10.85
CA GLU A 47 -3.22 -2.82 9.75
C GLU A 47 -2.31 -3.18 8.57
N THR A 48 -2.70 -4.21 7.82
CA THR A 48 -1.92 -4.67 6.67
C THR A 48 -2.46 -4.06 5.39
N LEU A 49 -1.60 -3.34 4.65
CA LEU A 49 -1.91 -2.86 3.32
C LEU A 49 -1.80 -4.02 2.33
N GLU A 50 -2.94 -4.43 1.78
CA GLU A 50 -3.04 -5.50 0.78
C GLU A 50 -3.01 -4.95 -0.65
N ALA A 51 -2.58 -5.79 -1.60
CA ALA A 51 -2.53 -5.43 -3.00
C ALA A 51 -3.93 -5.40 -3.64
N PRO A 52 -4.32 -4.29 -4.30
CA PRO A 52 -5.62 -4.18 -4.95
C PRO A 52 -5.75 -4.99 -6.26
N ALA A 53 -4.64 -5.53 -6.79
CA ALA A 53 -4.62 -6.29 -8.03
C ALA A 53 -3.35 -7.14 -8.14
N THR A 54 -3.41 -8.20 -8.95
CA THR A 54 -2.24 -9.02 -9.29
C THR A 54 -1.37 -8.33 -10.36
N GLY A 55 -0.06 -8.26 -10.13
CA GLY A 55 0.88 -7.60 -11.03
C GLY A 55 2.31 -7.52 -10.50
N THR A 56 3.02 -6.47 -10.90
CA THR A 56 4.38 -6.16 -10.42
C THR A 56 4.38 -4.81 -9.71
N LEU A 57 4.99 -4.74 -8.53
CA LEU A 57 5.19 -3.47 -7.83
C LEU A 57 6.23 -2.64 -8.59
N THR A 58 5.80 -1.56 -9.24
CA THR A 58 6.67 -0.75 -10.12
C THR A 58 7.24 0.48 -9.42
N GLU A 59 6.56 0.98 -8.40
CA GLU A 59 6.96 2.21 -7.73
C GLU A 59 6.43 2.22 -6.28
N ILE A 60 7.29 2.64 -5.35
CA ILE A 60 6.93 2.97 -3.97
C ILE A 60 7.09 4.49 -3.84
N LEU A 61 5.96 5.19 -3.69
CA LEU A 61 5.93 6.66 -3.60
C LEU A 61 6.20 7.13 -2.18
N ILE A 62 5.78 6.32 -1.19
CA ILE A 62 5.87 6.64 0.23
C ILE A 62 6.75 5.58 0.91
N PRO A 63 7.96 5.94 1.37
CA PRO A 63 8.84 5.00 2.04
C PRO A 63 8.32 4.64 3.44
N ALA A 64 8.92 3.62 4.06
CA ALA A 64 8.71 3.32 5.47
C ALA A 64 9.06 4.53 6.37
N ASP A 65 8.47 4.55 7.57
CA ASP A 65 8.54 5.61 8.56
C ASP A 65 7.93 6.97 8.12
N GLN A 66 7.02 6.96 7.14
CA GLN A 66 6.30 8.15 6.67
C GLN A 66 4.82 8.07 6.96
N THR A 67 4.26 9.20 7.41
CA THR A 67 2.82 9.39 7.66
C THR A 67 2.16 10.06 6.45
N VAL A 68 1.03 9.51 6.01
CA VAL A 68 0.25 10.02 4.88
C VAL A 68 -1.24 9.97 5.15
N GLU A 69 -2.00 10.84 4.49
CA GLU A 69 -3.46 10.90 4.63
C GLU A 69 -4.14 9.69 3.97
N VAL A 70 -5.32 9.31 4.47
CA VAL A 70 -6.15 8.29 3.82
C VAL A 70 -6.44 8.68 2.37
N ARG A 71 -6.58 7.68 1.50
CA ARG A 71 -6.83 7.85 0.06
C ARG A 71 -5.66 8.52 -0.69
N THR A 72 -4.48 8.59 -0.09
CA THR A 72 -3.24 8.97 -0.76
C THR A 72 -2.67 7.77 -1.52
N VAL A 73 -2.09 8.00 -2.70
CA VAL A 73 -1.39 6.96 -3.45
C VAL A 73 -0.04 6.68 -2.79
N VAL A 74 0.18 5.44 -2.36
CA VAL A 74 1.41 5.01 -1.68
C VAL A 74 2.35 4.21 -2.57
N ALA A 75 1.81 3.50 -3.56
CA ALA A 75 2.57 2.68 -4.51
C ALA A 75 1.81 2.51 -5.84
N ILE A 76 2.51 1.98 -6.85
CA ILE A 76 1.94 1.68 -8.17
C ILE A 76 2.24 0.22 -8.54
N ILE A 77 1.19 -0.52 -8.85
CA ILE A 77 1.25 -1.89 -9.38
C ILE A 77 0.95 -1.85 -10.88
N GLU A 78 1.78 -2.51 -11.68
CA GLU A 78 1.50 -2.74 -13.09
C GLU A 78 0.91 -4.15 -13.27
N THR A 79 -0.33 -4.24 -13.74
CA THR A 79 -1.00 -5.51 -13.96
C THR A 79 -0.46 -6.20 -15.21
N THR A 80 -0.26 -7.51 -15.12
CA THR A 80 0.23 -8.36 -16.21
C THR A 80 -0.86 -8.89 -17.14
N ASP A 81 -2.08 -8.37 -17.05
CA ASP A 81 -3.16 -8.62 -18.03
C ASP A 81 -2.79 -8.12 -19.44
#